data_AF-A0A520B9I0-F1
#
_entry.id   AF-A0A520B9I0-F1
#
_cell.length_a   1.000
_cell.length_b   1.000
_cell.length_c   1.000
_cell.angle_alpha   90.00
_cell.angle_beta   90.00
_cell.angle_gamma   90.00
#
_symmetry.space_group_name_H-M   'P 1'
#
loop_
_entity.id
_entity.type
_entity.pdbx_description
1 polymer ?
#
loop_
_entity_poly.entity_id
_entity_poly.type
_entity_poly.pdbx_seq_one_letter_code
_entity_poly.pdbx_strand_id
1 'polypeptide(L)'
;MTFNIATPFKRSRRLVQRHYPATLRGDEGDVLAAMIDMPDLRCLAHTPLKAMDGLDLVLIAYANTLAAKPLPTASSIFGHAHRSPQTVVYVATLCWECDEYGAVVPRSYYVERN
;
A
#
# COMPACT_ATOMS: atom_id res chain seq x y z
N MET A 1 -26.70 -18.55 40.82
CA MET A 1 -25.49 -18.88 40.03
C MET A 1 -25.63 -18.20 38.68
N THR A 2 -24.85 -17.15 38.45
CA THR A 2 -24.96 -16.28 37.28
C THR A 2 -23.88 -16.70 36.27
N PHE A 3 -24.29 -17.26 35.13
CA PHE A 3 -23.38 -17.50 34.01
C PHE A 3 -23.34 -16.23 33.15
N ASN A 4 -22.32 -15.40 33.36
CA ASN A 4 -21.95 -14.35 32.41
C ASN A 4 -21.24 -15.04 31.22
N ILE A 5 -22.01 -15.44 30.22
CA ILE A 5 -21.47 -15.80 28.92
C ILE A 5 -21.03 -14.48 28.28
N ALA A 6 -19.73 -14.17 28.38
CA ALA A 6 -19.13 -13.12 27.59
C ALA A 6 -19.41 -13.46 26.12
N THR A 7 -20.29 -12.68 25.50
CA THR A 7 -20.49 -12.68 24.06
C THR A 7 -19.11 -12.54 23.40
N PRO A 8 -18.76 -13.39 22.43
CA PRO A 8 -17.51 -13.21 21.71
C PRO A 8 -17.61 -11.83 21.07
N PHE A 9 -16.70 -10.93 21.46
CA PHE A 9 -16.55 -9.62 20.85
C PHE A 9 -16.61 -9.82 19.33
N LYS A 10 -17.70 -9.36 18.72
CA LYS A 10 -17.82 -9.21 17.27
C LYS A 10 -16.70 -8.26 16.90
N ARG A 11 -15.51 -8.78 16.57
CA ARG A 11 -14.32 -7.99 16.22
C ARG A 11 -14.74 -7.18 15.01
N SER A 12 -15.12 -5.93 15.27
CA SER A 12 -15.52 -4.98 14.24
C SER A 12 -14.42 -5.01 13.19
N ARG A 13 -14.80 -5.31 11.92
CA ARG A 13 -13.87 -5.33 10.79
C ARG A 13 -13.19 -3.96 10.74
N ARG A 14 -12.02 -3.86 11.35
CA ARG A 14 -11.33 -2.59 11.52
C ARG A 14 -10.61 -2.34 10.21
N LEU A 15 -11.00 -1.26 9.54
CA LEU A 15 -10.23 -0.74 8.42
C LEU A 15 -8.83 -0.38 8.95
N VAL A 16 -7.82 -1.03 8.40
CA VAL A 16 -6.41 -0.75 8.64
C VAL A 16 -5.91 0.03 7.44
N GLN A 17 -5.35 1.19 7.71
CA GLN A 17 -4.74 2.06 6.71
C GLN A 17 -3.23 2.12 6.99
N ARG A 18 -2.40 1.91 5.97
CA ARG A 18 -0.97 2.19 6.03
C ARG A 18 -0.54 3.03 4.84
N HIS A 19 0.31 3.99 5.12
CA HIS A 19 0.91 4.86 4.12
C HIS A 19 2.31 4.37 3.82
N TYR A 20 2.57 4.06 2.56
CA TYR A 20 3.90 3.66 2.10
C TYR A 20 4.46 4.73 1.17
N PRO A 21 5.74 5.07 1.30
CA PRO A 21 6.38 5.93 0.33
C PRO A 21 6.54 5.20 -1.01
N ALA A 22 6.24 5.92 -2.08
CA ALA A 22 6.47 5.52 -3.45
C ALA A 22 7.29 6.60 -4.17
N THR A 23 8.01 6.20 -5.21
CA THR A 23 8.90 7.06 -5.98
C THR A 23 8.46 7.13 -7.43
N LEU A 24 8.50 8.33 -7.99
CA LEU A 24 8.44 8.59 -9.43
C LEU A 24 9.80 9.10 -9.88
N ARG A 25 10.36 8.43 -10.89
CA ARG A 25 11.65 8.78 -11.49
C ARG A 25 11.54 8.68 -13.01
N GLY A 26 12.19 9.61 -13.72
CA GLY A 26 12.38 9.48 -15.17
C GLY A 26 13.39 8.38 -15.51
N ASP A 27 13.06 7.56 -16.50
CA ASP A 27 13.86 6.42 -16.95
C ASP A 27 13.84 6.34 -18.48
N GLU A 28 14.93 6.75 -19.14
CA GLU A 28 15.10 6.70 -20.61
C GLU A 28 13.93 7.25 -21.47
N GLY A 29 13.24 8.30 -20.99
CA GLY A 29 12.09 8.90 -21.68
C GLY A 29 10.74 8.41 -21.18
N ASP A 30 10.73 7.39 -20.34
CA ASP A 30 9.59 6.90 -19.57
C ASP A 30 9.65 7.39 -18.12
N VAL A 31 8.61 7.02 -17.37
CA VAL A 31 8.48 7.30 -15.94
C VAL A 31 8.24 5.99 -15.20
N LEU A 32 9.12 5.72 -14.23
CA LEU A 32 9.04 4.59 -13.34
C LEU A 32 8.37 5.03 -12.02
N ALA A 33 7.23 4.42 -11.71
CA ALA A 33 6.61 4.45 -10.40
C ALA A 33 6.97 3.19 -9.62
N ALA A 34 7.45 3.29 -8.39
CA ALA A 34 7.85 2.13 -7.59
C ALA A 34 7.61 2.34 -6.09
N MET A 35 7.27 1.27 -5.39
CA MET A 35 7.16 1.27 -3.93
C MET A 35 8.54 1.09 -3.30
N ILE A 36 8.86 1.89 -2.28
CA ILE A 36 10.17 1.79 -1.61
C ILE A 36 10.28 0.51 -0.77
N ASP A 37 9.25 0.21 0.01
CA ASP A 37 9.23 -0.93 0.93
C ASP A 37 8.84 -2.26 0.26
N MET A 38 8.46 -2.18 -1.02
CA MET A 38 8.01 -3.32 -1.82
C MET A 38 8.61 -3.17 -3.22
N PRO A 39 9.94 -3.34 -3.38
CA PRO A 39 10.64 -3.00 -4.62
C PRO A 39 10.19 -3.80 -5.85
N ASP A 40 9.54 -4.95 -5.62
CA ASP A 40 8.91 -5.76 -6.66
C ASP A 40 7.66 -5.09 -7.26
N LEU A 41 7.05 -4.15 -6.53
CA LEU A 41 5.88 -3.40 -6.97
C LEU A 41 6.31 -2.11 -7.65
N ARG A 42 6.32 -2.18 -8.98
CA ARG A 42 6.73 -1.08 -9.85
C ARG A 42 5.97 -1.10 -11.16
N CYS A 43 5.84 0.06 -11.79
CA CYS A 43 5.22 0.23 -13.09
C CYS A 43 5.99 1.26 -13.91
N LEU A 44 6.27 0.94 -15.16
CA LEU A 44 6.90 1.82 -16.13
C LEU A 44 5.84 2.29 -17.13
N ALA A 45 5.77 3.59 -17.39
CA ALA A 45 4.89 4.13 -18.41
C ALA A 45 5.43 5.45 -18.99
N HIS A 46 4.97 5.80 -20.19
CA HIS A 46 5.38 7.03 -20.90
C HIS A 46 4.99 8.35 -20.20
N THR A 47 4.12 8.31 -19.18
CA THR A 47 3.74 9.51 -18.42
C THR A 47 3.68 9.22 -16.92
N PRO A 48 3.94 10.22 -16.05
CA PRO A 48 3.84 10.03 -14.60
C PRO A 48 2.47 9.52 -14.18
N LEU A 49 1.40 10.07 -14.77
CA LEU A 49 0.03 9.68 -14.46
C LEU A 49 -0.22 8.19 -14.76
N LYS A 50 0.19 7.72 -15.94
CA LYS A 50 0.02 6.30 -16.31
C LYS A 50 0.87 5.37 -15.45
N ALA A 51 2.07 5.81 -15.05
CA ALA A 51 2.94 5.04 -14.18
C ALA A 51 2.32 4.87 -12.78
N MET A 52 1.72 5.95 -12.25
CA MET A 52 0.95 5.89 -11.00
C MET A 52 -0.28 4.99 -11.13
N ASP A 53 -1.11 5.19 -12.16
CA ASP A 53 -2.31 4.36 -12.39
C ASP A 53 -1.96 2.86 -12.53
N GLY A 54 -0.84 2.55 -13.19
CA GLY A 54 -0.36 1.19 -13.31
C GLY A 54 0.20 0.63 -11.99
N LEU A 55 0.86 1.46 -11.18
CA LEU A 55 1.28 1.06 -9.83
C LEU A 55 0.06 0.75 -8.95
N ASP A 56 -1.04 1.49 -9.09
CA ASP A 56 -2.28 1.23 -8.38
C ASP A 56 -2.82 -0.18 -8.67
N LEU A 57 -2.84 -0.56 -9.95
CA LEU A 57 -3.25 -1.90 -10.38
C LEU A 57 -2.34 -3.00 -9.82
N VAL A 58 -1.02 -2.76 -9.81
CA VAL A 58 -0.03 -3.69 -9.25
C VAL A 58 -0.24 -3.88 -7.74
N LEU A 59 -0.55 -2.81 -7.02
CA LEU A 59 -0.82 -2.85 -5.58
C LEU A 59 -2.13 -3.57 -5.25
N ILE A 60 -3.17 -3.37 -6.05
CA ILE A 60 -4.43 -4.13 -5.95
C ILE A 60 -4.17 -5.63 -6.17
N ALA A 61 -3.43 -5.97 -7.24
CA ALA A 61 -3.09 -7.36 -7.53
C ALA A 61 -2.27 -7.98 -6.38
N TYR A 62 -1.27 -7.26 -5.87
CA TYR A 62 -0.46 -7.70 -4.74
C TYR A 62 -1.31 -7.93 -3.48
N ALA A 63 -2.22 -7.02 -3.15
CA ALA A 63 -3.12 -7.17 -2.01
C ALA A 63 -4.01 -8.42 -2.12
N ASN A 64 -4.49 -8.75 -3.32
CA ASN A 64 -5.25 -9.98 -3.58
C ASN A 64 -4.41 -11.24 -3.42
N THR A 65 -3.11 -11.19 -3.72
CA THR A 65 -2.19 -12.33 -3.51
C THR A 65 -1.73 -12.50 -2.05
N LEU A 66 -2.00 -11.50 -1.20
CA LEU A 66 -1.42 -11.40 0.15
C LEU A 66 -2.08 -12.29 1.21
N ALA A 67 -2.81 -13.33 0.79
CA ALA A 67 -3.78 -14.09 1.59
C ALA A 67 -3.26 -14.73 2.90
N ALA A 68 -1.99 -14.58 3.27
CA ALA A 68 -1.47 -14.98 4.59
C ALA A 68 -0.12 -14.33 4.98
N LYS A 69 0.44 -13.39 4.20
CA LYS A 69 1.78 -12.84 4.48
C LYS A 69 1.67 -11.50 5.21
N PRO A 70 2.49 -11.25 6.24
CA PRO A 70 2.51 -9.95 6.89
C PRO A 70 3.01 -8.88 5.91
N LEU A 71 2.31 -7.76 5.84
CA LEU A 71 2.77 -6.59 5.09
C LEU A 71 4.05 -6.03 5.73
N PRO A 72 5.01 -5.56 4.92
CA PRO A 72 6.22 -4.94 5.45
C PRO A 72 5.90 -3.68 6.27
N THR A 73 6.82 -3.31 7.13
CA THR A 73 6.74 -2.03 7.86
C THR A 73 6.97 -0.88 6.87
N ALA A 74 6.13 0.15 6.93
CA ALA A 74 6.28 1.32 6.07
C ALA A 74 7.48 2.18 6.49
N SER A 75 8.31 2.56 5.52
CA SER A 75 9.41 3.50 5.71
C SER A 75 8.92 4.93 5.81
N SER A 76 9.73 5.78 6.46
CA SER A 76 9.46 7.21 6.55
C SER A 76 9.80 7.92 5.23
N ILE A 77 8.84 8.67 4.69
CA ILE A 77 8.99 9.50 3.48
C ILE A 77 10.17 10.49 3.61
N PHE A 78 10.35 11.07 4.80
CA PHE A 78 11.39 12.08 5.06
C PHE A 78 12.81 11.52 4.90
N GLY A 79 13.02 10.23 5.14
CA GLY A 79 14.34 9.59 4.98
C GLY A 79 14.77 9.42 3.53
N HIS A 80 13.81 9.35 2.60
CA HIS A 80 14.06 9.08 1.18
C HIS A 80 14.09 10.35 0.33
N ALA A 81 13.28 11.36 0.65
CA ALA A 81 13.25 12.63 -0.08
C ALA A 81 14.61 13.36 -0.09
N HIS A 82 15.44 13.17 0.93
CA HIS A 82 16.78 13.79 1.00
C HIS A 82 17.87 13.08 0.19
N ARG A 83 17.65 11.84 -0.28
CA ARG A 83 18.71 11.04 -0.91
C ARG A 83 18.76 11.11 -2.44
N SER A 84 17.66 11.48 -3.09
CA SER A 84 17.56 11.50 -4.55
C SER A 84 16.82 12.74 -5.05
N PRO A 85 17.51 13.86 -5.36
CA PRO A 85 16.88 15.10 -5.79
C PRO A 85 16.15 15.00 -7.14
N GLN A 86 16.39 13.95 -7.93
CA GLN A 86 15.72 13.68 -9.20
C GLN A 86 14.51 12.74 -9.06
N THR A 87 14.11 12.40 -7.83
CA THR A 87 13.03 11.46 -7.55
C THR A 87 11.92 12.18 -6.80
N VAL A 88 10.71 12.15 -7.36
CA VAL A 88 9.52 12.65 -6.68
C VAL A 88 9.02 11.56 -5.75
N VAL A 89 8.98 11.82 -4.44
CA VAL A 89 8.43 10.90 -3.45
C VAL A 89 6.99 11.27 -3.18
N TYR A 90 6.08 10.31 -3.29
CA TYR A 90 4.65 10.48 -3.01
C TYR A 90 4.15 9.36 -2.08
N VAL A 91 2.92 9.50 -1.60
CA VAL A 91 2.34 8.58 -0.61
C VAL A 91 1.34 7.65 -1.29
N ALA A 92 1.62 6.35 -1.22
CA ALA A 92 0.69 5.30 -1.61
C ALA A 92 -0.04 4.78 -0.36
N THR A 93 -1.36 4.93 -0.33
CA THR A 93 -2.17 4.52 0.82
C THR A 93 -2.80 3.15 0.56
N LEU A 94 -2.45 2.16 1.37
CA LEU A 94 -3.04 0.83 1.32
C LEU A 94 -4.08 0.71 2.43
N CYS A 95 -5.34 0.46 2.05
CA CYS A 95 -6.46 0.24 2.97
C CYS A 95 -6.97 -1.20 2.86
N TRP A 96 -7.06 -1.89 3.99
CA TRP A 96 -7.62 -3.25 4.02
C TRP A 96 -8.41 -3.49 5.32
N GLU A 97 -9.36 -4.41 5.27
CA GLU A 97 -9.99 -4.95 6.47
C GLU A 97 -9.27 -6.26 6.83
N CYS A 98 -9.21 -6.60 8.11
CA CYS A 98 -8.92 -7.96 8.52
C CYS A 98 -10.24 -8.72 8.72
N ASP A 99 -10.31 -9.96 8.24
CA ASP A 99 -11.42 -10.85 8.60
C ASP A 99 -11.33 -11.31 10.07
N GLU A 100 -12.29 -12.14 10.49
CA GLU A 100 -12.38 -12.66 11.86
C GLU A 100 -11.17 -13.52 12.26
N TYR A 101 -10.42 -14.02 11.28
CA TYR A 101 -9.21 -14.85 11.42
C TYR A 101 -7.92 -14.04 11.28
N GLY A 102 -8.01 -12.73 11.02
CA GLY A 102 -6.86 -11.84 10.83
C GLY A 102 -6.31 -11.81 9.39
N ALA A 103 -6.96 -12.48 8.44
CA ALA A 103 -6.56 -12.45 7.04
C ALA A 103 -6.94 -11.10 6.40
N VAL A 104 -6.05 -10.59 5.54
CA VAL A 104 -6.22 -9.32 4.85
C VAL A 104 -7.30 -9.46 3.76
N VAL A 105 -8.40 -8.73 3.91
CA VAL A 105 -9.47 -8.57 2.91
C VAL A 105 -9.33 -7.18 2.29
N PRO A 106 -8.81 -7.05 1.06
CA PRO A 106 -8.71 -5.76 0.38
C PRO A 106 -10.12 -5.24 0.02
N ARG A 107 -10.49 -4.07 0.54
CA ARG A 107 -11.78 -3.40 0.25
C ARG A 107 -11.67 -2.34 -0.82
N SER A 108 -10.63 -1.52 -0.75
CA SER A 108 -10.37 -0.42 -1.67
C SER A 108 -8.91 0.03 -1.55
N TYR A 109 -8.26 0.22 -2.69
CA TYR A 109 -6.93 0.80 -2.79
C TYR A 109 -7.05 2.15 -3.49
N TYR A 110 -6.39 3.18 -2.99
CA TYR A 110 -6.27 4.44 -3.69
C TYR A 110 -4.96 5.14 -3.32
N VAL A 111 -4.26 5.69 -4.32
CA VAL A 111 -3.14 6.60 -4.08
C VAL A 111 -3.70 7.98 -3.77
N GLU A 112 -3.38 8.50 -2.58
CA GLU A 112 -3.60 9.93 -2.28
C GLU A 112 -2.60 10.75 -3.07
N ARG A 113 -3.11 11.43 -4.09
CA ARG A 113 -2.38 12.44 -4.85
C ARG A 113 -2.44 13.73 -4.02
N ASN A 114 -1.33 14.08 -3.36
CA ASN A 114 -1.16 15.42 -2.79
C ASN A 114 -1.00 16.46 -3.90
#